data_AF-A0A942Q5M1-F1
#
_entry.id   AF-A0A942Q5M1-F1
#
_cell.length_a   1.000
_cell.length_b   1.000
_cell.length_c   1.000
_cell.angle_alpha   90.00
_cell.angle_beta   90.00
_cell.angle_gamma   90.00
#
_symmetry.space_group_name_H-M   'P 1'
#
loop_
_entity.id
_entity.type
_entity.pdbx_description
1 polymer ?
#
loop_
_entity_poly.entity_id
_entity_poly.type
_entity_poly.pdbx_seq_one_letter_code
_entity_poly.pdbx_strand_id
1 'polypeptide(L)'
;MNRTLRIIILAGALAPVGTTVAQPFRFVALPDTQIYAENLFPDPNRFPPVTDPNGTGHIFAAQTQWIVDNAAAKNIRYVGHLGDIVQHGDDPLRAPAQWTMAKDAMNNLLQADIAHGTVMGNHDTSHGNNYRADYLANFGPQVFAGRSWYAGSSPSGGGNYQLLEHGDRNIGFINFSIDQPQEEIDWASDILRSNRDTWFVLGTHRYMYDYKLFAGRYDEVNVTPLGTFRINNDGPDPAVIDPNFGQQMYDELVAPNPNVLMVHAGHFHSEYLRVGNPRNVQEQAIEILTDYQDARNGGDGWMRIYSMDFDANTFSWDTWSPTLNAYRSTLHSFVETIQQAYIQREQIKSVLGFPTGALSDAAYFAWLDATLKNNPLVPDNFLLQHPDMNEAHEQAYFNAYLSDMFNGNIPTGFDNILEWENLWMFAFAANQRNPFDFSNGLRSPSGFLSVNYSTYVPIPGSFVLFGSVLLALMGRMKRGWFSVHRYTLAG
;
A
#
# COMPACT_ATOMS: atom_id res chain seq x y z
N MET A 1 -29.91 -72.49 -22.49
CA MET A 1 -29.87 -72.25 -21.04
C MET A 1 -28.48 -71.77 -20.65
N ASN A 2 -28.40 -70.51 -20.23
CA ASN A 2 -27.37 -69.75 -19.52
C ASN A 2 -25.88 -70.09 -19.71
N ARG A 3 -25.18 -69.25 -20.50
CA ARG A 3 -23.76 -68.96 -20.34
C ARG A 3 -23.60 -67.78 -19.38
N THR A 4 -23.08 -68.03 -18.18
CA THR A 4 -22.83 -67.01 -17.18
C THR A 4 -21.53 -66.28 -17.49
N LEU A 5 -21.63 -65.01 -17.88
CA LEU A 5 -20.52 -64.08 -18.04
C LEU A 5 -19.96 -63.73 -16.64
N ARG A 6 -18.71 -64.08 -16.34
CA ARG A 6 -18.03 -63.60 -15.12
C ARG A 6 -17.37 -62.25 -15.43
N ILE A 7 -17.98 -61.18 -14.94
CA ILE A 7 -17.37 -59.84 -14.91
C ILE A 7 -16.39 -59.84 -13.74
N ILE A 8 -15.09 -59.70 -14.02
CA ILE A 8 -14.07 -59.41 -13.02
C ILE A 8 -14.11 -57.89 -12.80
N ILE A 9 -14.67 -57.46 -11.68
CA ILE A 9 -14.56 -56.07 -11.22
C ILE A 9 -13.21 -55.96 -10.50
N LEU A 10 -12.22 -55.36 -11.17
CA LEU A 10 -11.02 -54.89 -10.49
C LEU A 10 -11.42 -53.63 -9.71
N ALA A 11 -11.68 -53.78 -8.41
CA ALA A 11 -11.77 -52.65 -7.50
C ALA A 11 -10.35 -52.08 -7.30
N GLY A 12 -9.97 -51.14 -8.17
CA GLY A 12 -8.84 -50.26 -7.90
C GLY A 12 -9.21 -49.36 -6.73
N ALA A 13 -8.61 -49.61 -5.57
CA ALA A 13 -8.61 -48.64 -4.48
C ALA A 13 -7.82 -47.41 -4.97
N LEU A 14 -8.52 -46.42 -5.51
CA LEU A 14 -7.97 -45.07 -5.62
C LEU A 14 -7.75 -44.59 -4.19
N ALA A 15 -6.48 -44.56 -3.76
CA ALA A 15 -6.11 -43.76 -2.61
C ALA A 15 -6.65 -42.34 -2.85
N PRO A 16 -7.26 -41.68 -1.84
CA PRO A 16 -7.59 -40.28 -1.99
C PRO A 16 -6.27 -39.57 -2.31
N VAL A 17 -6.18 -38.98 -3.50
CA VAL A 17 -5.16 -37.99 -3.78
C VAL A 17 -5.45 -36.88 -2.78
N GLY A 18 -4.66 -36.83 -1.71
CA GLY A 18 -4.73 -35.74 -0.77
C GLY A 18 -4.44 -34.48 -1.57
N THR A 19 -5.46 -33.68 -1.85
CA THR A 19 -5.28 -32.33 -2.30
C THR A 19 -4.64 -31.59 -1.13
N THR A 20 -3.32 -31.53 -1.10
CA THR A 20 -2.61 -30.59 -0.25
C THR A 20 -3.12 -29.21 -0.66
N VAL A 21 -3.94 -28.59 0.18
CA VAL A 21 -4.34 -27.19 0.03
C VAL A 21 -3.05 -26.40 -0.12
N ALA A 22 -2.92 -25.64 -1.21
CA ALA A 22 -1.72 -24.86 -1.43
C ALA A 22 -1.64 -23.83 -0.29
N GLN A 23 -0.48 -23.74 0.37
CA GLN A 23 -0.29 -22.72 1.41
C GLN A 23 -0.48 -21.33 0.77
N PRO A 24 -1.19 -20.38 1.43
CA PRO A 24 -1.37 -19.04 0.88
C PRO A 24 -0.03 -18.43 0.46
N PHE A 25 0.02 -17.80 -0.71
CA PHE A 25 1.18 -17.04 -1.13
C PHE A 25 1.22 -15.74 -0.31
N ARG A 26 2.33 -15.51 0.42
CA ARG A 26 2.48 -14.29 1.21
C ARG A 26 3.59 -13.40 0.69
N PHE A 27 3.38 -12.10 0.81
CA PHE A 27 4.42 -11.10 0.59
C PHE A 27 4.32 -9.99 1.63
N VAL A 28 5.44 -9.31 1.86
CA VAL A 28 5.56 -8.28 2.90
C VAL A 28 5.89 -6.94 2.28
N ALA A 29 5.26 -5.87 2.76
CA ALA A 29 5.69 -4.50 2.50
C ALA A 29 6.46 -3.94 3.68
N LEU A 30 7.63 -3.38 3.39
CA LEU A 30 8.43 -2.59 4.31
C LEU A 30 8.26 -1.11 3.93
N PRO A 31 7.46 -0.35 4.69
CA PRO A 31 7.28 1.07 4.42
C PRO A 31 8.35 1.91 5.12
N ASP A 32 8.80 2.95 4.41
CA ASP A 32 9.44 4.16 4.97
C ASP A 32 10.32 3.89 6.20
N THR A 33 11.51 3.34 5.96
CA THR A 33 12.43 2.88 7.01
C THR A 33 13.47 3.93 7.39
N GLN A 34 13.37 5.13 6.84
CA GLN A 34 14.37 6.17 6.89
C GLN A 34 14.75 6.57 8.32
N ILE A 35 13.79 6.55 9.24
CA ILE A 35 14.01 6.82 10.67
C ILE A 35 14.82 5.70 11.35
N TYR A 36 14.66 4.46 10.91
CA TYR A 36 15.48 3.34 11.39
C TYR A 36 16.92 3.50 10.87
N ALA A 37 17.08 3.81 9.58
CA ALA A 37 18.40 4.02 8.97
C ALA A 37 19.14 5.23 9.56
N GLU A 38 18.43 6.29 9.97
CA GLU A 38 19.02 7.45 10.67
C GLU A 38 19.59 7.08 12.06
N ASN A 39 19.09 6.00 12.68
CA ASN A 39 19.49 5.53 14.00
C ASN A 39 19.38 6.61 15.09
N LEU A 40 18.15 7.03 15.35
CA LEU A 40 17.83 8.08 16.30
C LEU A 40 17.73 7.52 17.71
N PHE A 41 18.10 8.37 18.67
CA PHE A 41 18.04 8.07 20.10
C PHE A 41 16.97 8.93 20.78
N PRO A 42 16.53 8.55 22.01
CA PRO A 42 15.53 9.31 22.72
C PRO A 42 15.92 10.78 22.92
N ASP A 43 15.01 11.67 22.53
CA ASP A 43 15.12 13.12 22.70
C ASP A 43 13.75 13.66 23.15
N PRO A 44 13.66 14.29 24.34
CA PRO A 44 12.39 14.80 24.88
C PRO A 44 11.79 15.96 24.07
N ASN A 45 12.54 16.54 23.13
CA ASN A 45 12.05 17.60 22.24
C ASN A 45 11.70 17.10 20.84
N ARG A 46 11.95 15.82 20.56
CA ARG A 46 11.65 15.24 19.26
C ARG A 46 10.17 14.87 19.18
N PHE A 47 9.58 15.22 18.05
CA PHE A 47 8.25 14.80 17.67
C PHE A 47 8.28 14.31 16.21
N PRO A 48 7.74 13.12 15.88
CA PRO A 48 7.19 12.09 16.79
C PRO A 48 8.23 11.52 17.76
N PRO A 49 7.79 10.97 18.91
CA PRO A 49 8.71 10.60 19.98
C PRO A 49 9.56 9.38 19.62
N VAL A 50 10.85 9.47 19.91
CA VAL A 50 11.75 8.31 19.99
C VAL A 50 11.97 8.03 21.47
N THR A 51 11.75 6.79 21.85
CA THR A 51 11.67 6.33 23.24
C THR A 51 12.44 5.05 23.49
N ASP A 52 12.83 4.32 22.43
CA ASP A 52 13.66 3.13 22.57
C ASP A 52 15.05 3.53 23.10
N PRO A 53 15.45 3.06 24.29
CA PRO A 53 16.75 3.42 24.88
C PRO A 53 17.95 2.95 24.04
N ASN A 54 17.77 1.98 23.15
CA ASN A 54 18.82 1.48 22.24
C ASN A 54 18.86 2.24 20.91
N GLY A 55 17.93 3.18 20.69
CA GLY A 55 17.75 3.89 19.43
C GLY A 55 17.08 3.05 18.34
N THR A 56 16.76 3.68 17.22
CA THR A 56 15.92 3.10 16.15
C THR A 56 16.67 2.17 15.19
N GLY A 57 18.02 2.16 15.23
CA GLY A 57 18.85 1.47 14.22
C GLY A 57 18.72 -0.05 14.15
N HIS A 58 18.17 -0.68 15.19
CA HIS A 58 17.98 -2.13 15.22
C HIS A 58 16.64 -2.57 14.58
N ILE A 59 15.69 -1.65 14.38
CA ILE A 59 14.32 -1.96 14.01
C ILE A 59 14.25 -2.52 12.58
N PHE A 60 14.94 -1.90 11.62
CA PHE A 60 14.93 -2.35 10.23
C PHE A 60 15.51 -3.77 10.08
N ALA A 61 16.64 -4.05 10.75
CA ALA A 61 17.21 -5.39 10.78
C ALA A 61 16.29 -6.42 11.45
N ALA A 62 15.53 -6.02 12.47
CA ALA A 62 14.54 -6.89 13.12
C ALA A 62 13.38 -7.24 12.17
N GLN A 63 12.91 -6.31 11.33
CA GLN A 63 11.91 -6.58 10.30
C GLN A 63 12.40 -7.63 9.30
N THR A 64 13.58 -7.41 8.71
CA THR A 64 14.10 -8.34 7.69
C THR A 64 14.48 -9.69 8.29
N GLN A 65 15.03 -9.73 9.51
CA GLN A 65 15.33 -10.98 10.19
C GLN A 65 14.08 -11.77 10.54
N TRP A 66 13.02 -11.12 11.05
CA TRP A 66 11.75 -11.79 11.31
C TRP A 66 11.17 -12.41 10.03
N ILE A 67 11.28 -11.70 8.90
CA ILE A 67 10.84 -12.25 7.60
C ILE A 67 11.63 -13.51 7.26
N VAL A 68 12.96 -13.49 7.38
CA VAL A 68 13.82 -14.66 7.13
C VAL A 68 13.40 -15.85 8.01
N ASP A 69 13.22 -15.61 9.31
CA ASP A 69 12.89 -16.65 10.29
C ASP A 69 11.51 -17.27 10.04
N ASN A 70 10.59 -16.51 9.43
CA ASN A 70 9.21 -16.93 9.22
C ASN A 70 8.89 -17.33 7.76
N ALA A 71 9.79 -17.08 6.80
CA ALA A 71 9.48 -17.20 5.39
C ALA A 71 9.00 -18.59 4.98
N ALA A 72 9.68 -19.64 5.44
CA ALA A 72 9.28 -21.01 5.14
C ALA A 72 7.94 -21.39 5.81
N ALA A 73 7.78 -21.08 7.10
CA ALA A 73 6.60 -21.46 7.88
C ALA A 73 5.33 -20.71 7.44
N LYS A 74 5.47 -19.45 7.02
CA LYS A 74 4.36 -18.60 6.58
C LYS A 74 4.25 -18.52 5.06
N ASN A 75 5.10 -19.22 4.30
CA ASN A 75 5.15 -19.11 2.84
C ASN A 75 5.27 -17.65 2.37
N ILE A 76 6.16 -16.87 2.99
CA ILE A 76 6.53 -15.51 2.54
C ILE A 76 7.49 -15.67 1.37
N ARG A 77 7.10 -15.14 0.22
CA ARG A 77 7.77 -15.36 -1.07
C ARG A 77 8.41 -14.10 -1.64
N TYR A 78 7.91 -12.94 -1.24
CA TYR A 78 8.37 -11.64 -1.73
C TYR A 78 8.37 -10.57 -0.63
N VAL A 79 9.31 -9.62 -0.73
CA VAL A 79 9.34 -8.40 0.10
C VAL A 79 9.49 -7.16 -0.79
N GLY A 80 8.55 -6.22 -0.70
CA GLY A 80 8.64 -4.93 -1.38
C GLY A 80 8.95 -3.82 -0.38
N HIS A 81 10.05 -3.10 -0.58
CA HIS A 81 10.33 -1.86 0.15
C HIS A 81 9.73 -0.67 -0.58
N LEU A 82 9.00 0.19 0.12
CA LEU A 82 8.16 1.24 -0.48
C LEU A 82 8.83 2.61 -0.63
N GLY A 83 10.15 2.68 -0.48
CA GLY A 83 10.92 3.93 -0.60
C GLY A 83 11.17 4.59 0.74
N ASP A 84 11.86 5.72 0.70
CA ASP A 84 12.47 6.37 1.86
C ASP A 84 13.25 5.35 2.71
N ILE A 85 14.29 4.81 2.08
CA ILE A 85 15.20 3.85 2.70
C ILE A 85 16.09 4.56 3.73
N VAL A 86 16.60 5.75 3.39
CA VAL A 86 17.42 6.62 4.22
C VAL A 86 16.74 7.97 4.43
N GLN A 87 17.07 8.68 5.50
CA GLN A 87 16.41 9.96 5.87
C GLN A 87 17.10 11.17 5.24
N HIS A 88 18.43 11.12 5.14
CA HIS A 88 19.25 12.24 4.72
C HIS A 88 20.19 11.79 3.60
N GLY A 89 19.62 11.24 2.53
CA GLY A 89 20.37 10.83 1.33
C GLY A 89 21.14 11.98 0.67
N ASP A 90 20.76 13.22 0.96
CA ASP A 90 21.40 14.44 0.48
C ASP A 90 22.53 14.97 1.35
N ASP A 91 22.72 14.40 2.53
CA ASP A 91 23.76 14.84 3.44
C ASP A 91 24.99 13.91 3.35
N PRO A 92 26.12 14.37 2.77
CA PRO A 92 27.30 13.52 2.60
C PRO A 92 27.96 13.10 3.92
N LEU A 93 27.63 13.74 5.05
CA LEU A 93 28.13 13.36 6.38
C LEU A 93 27.25 12.29 7.04
N ARG A 94 25.94 12.26 6.71
CA ARG A 94 24.98 11.34 7.34
C ARG A 94 24.63 10.16 6.45
N ALA A 95 24.43 10.38 5.15
CA ALA A 95 24.02 9.38 4.17
C ALA A 95 24.87 8.09 4.21
N PRO A 96 26.22 8.11 4.31
CA PRO A 96 27.00 6.88 4.24
C PRO A 96 26.65 5.85 5.33
N ALA A 97 26.39 6.32 6.56
CA ALA A 97 26.02 5.44 7.66
C ALA A 97 24.61 4.87 7.48
N GLN A 98 23.67 5.70 7.00
CA GLN A 98 22.28 5.29 6.77
C GLN A 98 22.18 4.25 5.65
N TRP A 99 22.88 4.48 4.53
CA TRP A 99 22.95 3.52 3.43
C TRP A 99 23.58 2.19 3.85
N THR A 100 24.63 2.24 4.67
CA THR A 100 25.25 1.03 5.23
C THR A 100 24.24 0.24 6.07
N MET A 101 23.53 0.92 6.98
CA MET A 101 22.55 0.29 7.85
C MET A 101 21.38 -0.33 7.08
N ALA A 102 20.82 0.41 6.12
CA ALA A 102 19.75 -0.09 5.27
C ALA A 102 20.18 -1.29 4.43
N LYS A 103 21.39 -1.22 3.86
CA LYS A 103 21.96 -2.32 3.08
C LYS A 103 22.17 -3.56 3.93
N ASP A 104 22.69 -3.41 5.14
CA ASP A 104 22.90 -4.54 6.06
C ASP A 104 21.57 -5.20 6.47
N ALA A 105 20.52 -4.40 6.72
CA ALA A 105 19.19 -4.93 7.00
C ALA A 105 18.62 -5.71 5.79
N MET A 106 18.66 -5.14 4.59
CA MET A 106 18.14 -5.79 3.38
C MET A 106 18.98 -7.00 2.93
N ASN A 107 20.29 -7.02 3.25
CA ASN A 107 21.17 -8.15 2.97
C ASN A 107 20.70 -9.46 3.63
N ASN A 108 19.95 -9.39 4.74
CA ASN A 108 19.33 -10.58 5.34
C ASN A 108 18.44 -11.33 4.32
N LEU A 109 17.63 -10.60 3.56
CA LEU A 109 16.76 -11.17 2.53
C LEU A 109 17.57 -11.71 1.34
N LEU A 110 18.60 -10.97 0.92
CA LEU A 110 19.48 -11.38 -0.17
C LEU A 110 20.27 -12.66 0.15
N GLN A 111 20.75 -12.79 1.37
CA GLN A 111 21.47 -13.99 1.84
C GLN A 111 20.54 -15.20 1.98
N ALA A 112 19.29 -14.98 2.41
CA ALA A 112 18.26 -16.01 2.50
C ALA A 112 17.62 -16.38 1.14
N ASP A 113 18.04 -15.71 0.05
CA ASP A 113 17.46 -15.86 -1.30
C ASP A 113 15.94 -15.65 -1.35
N ILE A 114 15.44 -14.73 -0.53
CA ILE A 114 14.04 -14.28 -0.56
C ILE A 114 13.93 -13.19 -1.62
N ALA A 115 12.98 -13.33 -2.55
CA ALA A 115 12.78 -12.34 -3.59
C ALA A 115 12.37 -11.00 -2.99
N HIS A 116 13.00 -9.92 -3.44
CA HIS A 116 12.68 -8.59 -2.96
C HIS A 116 13.01 -7.51 -3.98
N GLY A 117 12.37 -6.36 -3.77
CA GLY A 117 12.58 -5.14 -4.53
C GLY A 117 12.63 -3.94 -3.59
N THR A 118 13.42 -2.95 -3.97
CA THR A 118 13.46 -1.64 -3.30
C THR A 118 13.17 -0.56 -4.30
N VAL A 119 12.78 0.61 -3.84
CA VAL A 119 12.62 1.81 -4.66
C VAL A 119 13.11 3.02 -3.89
N MET A 120 13.38 4.13 -4.59
CA MET A 120 13.69 5.39 -3.94
C MET A 120 12.42 6.13 -3.54
N GLY A 121 12.44 6.76 -2.37
CA GLY A 121 11.55 7.84 -1.99
C GLY A 121 12.21 9.21 -2.11
N ASN A 122 11.56 10.24 -1.57
CA ASN A 122 12.08 11.61 -1.64
C ASN A 122 13.29 11.85 -0.73
N HIS A 123 13.47 11.06 0.34
CA HIS A 123 14.62 11.18 1.25
C HIS A 123 15.89 10.47 0.75
N ASP A 124 15.78 9.63 -0.27
CA ASP A 124 16.86 8.78 -0.80
C ASP A 124 17.78 9.48 -1.81
N THR A 125 17.63 10.78 -2.00
CA THR A 125 18.23 11.50 -3.13
C THR A 125 19.28 12.48 -2.66
N SER A 126 20.36 12.65 -3.43
CA SER A 126 21.34 13.70 -3.19
C SER A 126 21.07 14.94 -4.04
N HIS A 127 21.11 16.15 -3.46
CA HIS A 127 21.08 17.39 -4.24
C HIS A 127 22.35 17.50 -5.13
N GLY A 128 22.20 17.32 -6.46
CA GLY A 128 23.29 17.39 -7.45
C GLY A 128 23.00 16.67 -8.77
N ASN A 129 23.98 16.61 -9.69
CA ASN A 129 23.80 16.09 -11.07
C ASN A 129 23.57 14.57 -11.19
N ASN A 130 23.55 13.79 -10.11
CA ASN A 130 23.37 12.33 -10.16
C ASN A 130 22.39 11.82 -9.09
N TYR A 131 21.12 12.19 -9.28
CA TYR A 131 19.98 11.92 -8.40
C TYR A 131 19.85 10.48 -7.86
N ARG A 132 20.30 9.45 -8.59
CA ARG A 132 20.14 8.02 -8.22
C ARG A 132 21.44 7.32 -7.81
N ALA A 133 22.56 8.03 -7.71
CA ALA A 133 23.89 7.41 -7.59
C ALA A 133 23.99 6.46 -6.40
N ASP A 134 23.62 6.96 -5.21
CA ASP A 134 23.77 6.21 -3.96
C ASP A 134 22.78 5.06 -3.88
N TYR A 135 21.54 5.28 -4.31
CA TYR A 135 20.56 4.20 -4.45
C TYR A 135 21.08 3.09 -5.36
N LEU A 136 21.52 3.44 -6.59
CA LEU A 136 22.00 2.44 -7.55
C LEU A 136 23.27 1.74 -7.04
N ALA A 137 24.14 2.41 -6.29
CA ALA A 137 25.32 1.76 -5.67
C ALA A 137 24.93 0.67 -4.65
N ASN A 138 23.83 0.87 -3.91
CA ASN A 138 23.43 -0.03 -2.83
C ASN A 138 22.37 -1.07 -3.24
N PHE A 139 21.47 -0.71 -4.15
CA PHE A 139 20.27 -1.47 -4.50
C PHE A 139 20.00 -1.54 -6.02
N GLY A 140 20.98 -1.15 -6.84
CA GLY A 140 20.86 -1.25 -8.29
C GLY A 140 20.83 -2.68 -8.82
N PRO A 141 20.57 -2.87 -10.13
CA PRO A 141 20.36 -4.18 -10.73
C PRO A 141 21.51 -5.19 -10.52
N GLN A 142 22.74 -4.71 -10.37
CA GLN A 142 23.91 -5.54 -10.13
C GLN A 142 23.83 -6.34 -8.82
N VAL A 143 23.05 -5.88 -7.83
CA VAL A 143 22.87 -6.56 -6.54
C VAL A 143 22.09 -7.86 -6.71
N PHE A 144 21.17 -7.89 -7.67
CA PHE A 144 20.28 -9.02 -7.93
C PHE A 144 20.76 -9.92 -9.07
N ALA A 145 21.96 -9.67 -9.62
CA ALA A 145 22.50 -10.42 -10.73
C ALA A 145 22.56 -11.93 -10.43
N GLY A 146 22.01 -12.74 -11.34
CA GLY A 146 22.01 -14.21 -11.24
C GLY A 146 20.91 -14.80 -10.36
N ARG A 147 20.07 -13.98 -9.73
CA ARG A 147 18.90 -14.45 -8.97
C ARG A 147 17.79 -14.88 -9.93
N SER A 148 17.26 -16.09 -9.75
CA SER A 148 16.24 -16.65 -10.66
C SER A 148 14.91 -15.89 -10.63
N TRP A 149 14.61 -15.24 -9.51
CA TRP A 149 13.40 -14.44 -9.31
C TRP A 149 13.52 -13.00 -9.81
N TYR A 150 14.73 -12.53 -10.18
CA TYR A 150 14.95 -11.18 -10.68
C TYR A 150 14.83 -11.16 -12.20
N ALA A 151 13.72 -10.64 -12.71
CA ALA A 151 13.36 -10.69 -14.11
C ALA A 151 13.89 -9.48 -14.91
N GLY A 152 14.17 -8.35 -14.25
CA GLY A 152 14.84 -7.22 -14.89
C GLY A 152 14.76 -5.92 -14.10
N SER A 153 15.31 -4.87 -14.70
CA SER A 153 15.18 -3.49 -14.22
C SER A 153 14.67 -2.59 -15.33
N SER A 154 14.18 -1.44 -14.91
CA SER A 154 13.87 -0.35 -15.81
C SER A 154 15.14 0.25 -16.45
N PRO A 155 15.01 1.10 -17.48
CA PRO A 155 16.15 1.71 -18.17
C PRO A 155 17.08 2.49 -17.23
N SER A 156 16.55 3.17 -16.20
CA SER A 156 17.40 3.90 -15.24
C SER A 156 18.02 3.01 -14.15
N GLY A 157 17.53 1.77 -14.01
CA GLY A 157 17.84 0.89 -12.88
C GLY A 157 17.10 1.26 -11.58
N GLY A 158 16.33 2.35 -11.56
CA GLY A 158 15.53 2.78 -10.41
C GLY A 158 14.25 1.98 -10.19
N GLY A 159 13.77 1.28 -11.21
CA GLY A 159 12.68 0.33 -11.16
C GLY A 159 13.18 -1.11 -11.32
N ASN A 160 12.44 -2.07 -10.75
CA ASN A 160 12.80 -3.48 -10.74
C ASN A 160 11.59 -4.38 -10.89
N TYR A 161 11.82 -5.53 -11.50
CA TYR A 161 10.80 -6.54 -11.81
C TYR A 161 11.24 -7.90 -11.27
N GLN A 162 10.42 -8.48 -10.41
CA GLN A 162 10.57 -9.85 -9.91
C GLN A 162 9.42 -10.72 -10.41
N LEU A 163 9.73 -11.96 -10.80
CA LEU A 163 8.74 -12.93 -11.26
C LEU A 163 8.86 -14.21 -10.43
N LEU A 164 7.73 -14.64 -9.88
CA LEU A 164 7.64 -15.80 -9.00
C LEU A 164 6.56 -16.77 -9.46
N GLU A 165 6.83 -18.06 -9.28
CA GLU A 165 5.85 -19.12 -9.49
C GLU A 165 5.23 -19.55 -8.15
N HIS A 166 3.92 -19.80 -8.17
CA HIS A 166 3.20 -20.39 -7.06
C HIS A 166 2.12 -21.35 -7.59
N GLY A 167 2.38 -22.65 -7.48
CA GLY A 167 1.53 -23.66 -8.10
C GLY A 167 1.57 -23.55 -9.63
N ASP A 168 0.42 -23.30 -10.25
CA ASP A 168 0.26 -23.09 -11.69
C ASP A 168 0.19 -21.60 -12.09
N ARG A 169 0.50 -20.69 -11.15
CA ARG A 169 0.37 -19.23 -11.35
C ARG A 169 1.72 -18.52 -11.35
N ASN A 170 1.79 -17.49 -12.19
CA ASN A 170 2.86 -16.49 -12.20
C ASN A 170 2.41 -15.24 -11.45
N ILE A 171 3.26 -14.74 -10.56
CA ILE A 171 3.05 -13.51 -9.79
C ILE A 171 4.27 -12.61 -10.01
N GLY A 172 4.03 -11.47 -10.64
CA GLY A 172 5.01 -10.43 -10.92
C GLY A 172 4.92 -9.28 -9.92
N PHE A 173 6.07 -8.75 -9.55
CA PHE A 173 6.19 -7.53 -8.74
C PHE A 173 6.98 -6.52 -9.55
N ILE A 174 6.39 -5.37 -9.85
CA ILE A 174 7.07 -4.28 -10.56
C ILE A 174 7.10 -3.08 -9.63
N ASN A 175 8.29 -2.60 -9.28
CA ASN A 175 8.45 -1.50 -8.35
C ASN A 175 9.05 -0.27 -9.04
N PHE A 176 8.57 0.91 -8.66
CA PHE A 176 8.93 2.22 -9.21
C PHE A 176 9.46 3.13 -8.12
N SER A 177 10.59 3.77 -8.38
CA SER A 177 11.06 4.90 -7.58
C SER A 177 10.06 6.08 -7.67
N ILE A 178 10.15 7.02 -6.74
CA ILE A 178 9.29 8.20 -6.73
C ILE A 178 9.45 9.01 -8.03
N ASP A 179 8.35 9.50 -8.59
CA ASP A 179 8.31 10.50 -9.68
C ASP A 179 9.22 10.22 -10.90
N GLN A 180 9.08 9.04 -11.48
CA GLN A 180 9.94 8.59 -12.58
C GLN A 180 9.48 9.14 -13.94
N PRO A 181 10.40 9.24 -14.93
CA PRO A 181 10.06 9.64 -16.29
C PRO A 181 9.17 8.61 -17.02
N GLN A 182 8.52 9.04 -18.11
CA GLN A 182 7.65 8.21 -18.96
C GLN A 182 8.28 6.87 -19.39
N GLU A 183 9.58 6.84 -19.65
CA GLU A 183 10.29 5.61 -20.08
C GLU A 183 10.17 4.45 -19.07
N GLU A 184 9.96 4.78 -17.80
CA GLU A 184 9.77 3.80 -16.72
C GLU A 184 8.33 3.24 -16.73
N ILE A 185 7.35 4.09 -17.05
CA ILE A 185 5.95 3.69 -17.29
C ILE A 185 5.87 2.83 -18.56
N ASP A 186 6.51 3.23 -19.64
CA ASP A 186 6.52 2.49 -20.91
C ASP A 186 7.13 1.09 -20.72
N TRP A 187 8.27 1.00 -20.02
CA TRP A 187 8.92 -0.25 -19.66
C TRP A 187 7.98 -1.21 -18.92
N ALA A 188 7.28 -0.72 -17.89
CA ALA A 188 6.33 -1.54 -17.16
C ALA A 188 5.10 -1.91 -17.99
N SER A 189 4.59 -0.97 -18.79
CA SER A 189 3.44 -1.21 -19.68
C SER A 189 3.72 -2.36 -20.65
N ASP A 190 4.94 -2.42 -21.21
CA ASP A 190 5.37 -3.52 -22.09
C ASP A 190 5.43 -4.86 -21.37
N ILE A 191 5.90 -4.89 -20.11
CA ILE A 191 5.90 -6.10 -19.27
C ILE A 191 4.47 -6.56 -19.01
N LEU A 192 3.59 -5.67 -18.53
CA LEU A 192 2.20 -6.00 -18.20
C LEU A 192 1.45 -6.54 -19.43
N ARG A 193 1.63 -5.92 -20.59
CA ARG A 193 0.99 -6.31 -21.85
C ARG A 193 1.52 -7.60 -22.44
N SER A 194 2.81 -7.90 -22.25
CA SER A 194 3.44 -9.12 -22.75
C SER A 194 3.17 -10.34 -21.86
N ASN A 195 2.78 -10.14 -20.61
CA ASN A 195 2.58 -11.19 -19.61
C ASN A 195 1.12 -11.22 -19.09
N ARG A 196 0.15 -11.34 -20.00
CA ARG A 196 -1.30 -11.24 -19.69
C ARG A 196 -1.83 -12.35 -18.78
N ASP A 197 -1.08 -13.43 -18.64
CA ASP A 197 -1.34 -14.59 -17.77
C ASP A 197 -0.66 -14.46 -16.39
N THR A 198 0.14 -13.42 -16.18
CA THR A 198 0.81 -13.12 -14.91
C THR A 198 0.03 -12.08 -14.15
N TRP A 199 -0.11 -12.27 -12.84
CA TRP A 199 -0.69 -11.26 -11.97
C TRP A 199 0.35 -10.31 -11.46
N PHE A 200 0.05 -9.03 -11.45
CA PHE A 200 1.00 -8.01 -11.05
C PHE A 200 0.58 -7.27 -9.78
N VAL A 201 1.54 -7.12 -8.89
CA VAL A 201 1.54 -6.15 -7.80
C VAL A 201 2.51 -5.03 -8.18
N LEU A 202 2.04 -3.79 -8.16
CA LEU A 202 2.85 -2.62 -8.46
C LEU A 202 3.23 -1.90 -7.16
N GLY A 203 4.53 -1.73 -6.90
CA GLY A 203 5.06 -0.98 -5.75
C GLY A 203 5.58 0.39 -6.16
N THR A 204 5.27 1.44 -5.41
CA THR A 204 5.85 2.77 -5.67
C THR A 204 5.90 3.58 -4.38
N HIS A 205 6.73 4.61 -4.32
CA HIS A 205 6.77 5.44 -3.12
C HIS A 205 5.56 6.36 -3.02
N ARG A 206 5.25 7.14 -4.06
CA ARG A 206 4.13 8.10 -4.05
C ARG A 206 3.05 7.72 -5.05
N TYR A 207 1.81 7.57 -4.59
CA TYR A 207 0.69 7.19 -5.46
C TYR A 207 -0.67 7.73 -5.03
N MET A 208 -1.10 7.35 -3.82
CA MET A 208 -2.37 7.77 -3.23
C MET A 208 -2.13 8.46 -1.91
N TYR A 209 -3.11 9.24 -1.47
CA TYR A 209 -3.07 9.95 -0.21
C TYR A 209 -4.36 9.74 0.56
N ASP A 210 -4.30 9.71 1.89
CA ASP A 210 -5.51 9.90 2.69
C ASP A 210 -5.91 11.38 2.65
N TYR A 211 -6.55 11.77 1.55
CA TYR A 211 -6.94 13.14 1.26
C TYR A 211 -7.86 13.78 2.30
N LYS A 212 -8.45 12.98 3.19
CA LYS A 212 -9.47 13.45 4.12
C LYS A 212 -8.84 14.08 5.34
N LEU A 213 -7.89 13.43 6.01
CA LEU A 213 -7.20 14.03 7.17
C LEU A 213 -6.44 15.34 6.87
N PHE A 214 -6.22 15.66 5.58
CA PHE A 214 -5.27 16.67 5.18
C PHE A 214 -5.73 17.53 4.00
N ALA A 215 -7.04 17.68 3.80
CA ALA A 215 -7.56 18.79 3.00
C ALA A 215 -6.89 20.07 3.52
N GLY A 216 -6.01 20.69 2.73
CA GLY A 216 -5.24 21.88 3.11
C GLY A 216 -3.71 21.75 3.29
N ARG A 217 -3.10 20.55 3.26
CA ARG A 217 -1.61 20.43 3.25
C ARG A 217 -1.03 20.61 1.85
N TYR A 218 -1.73 20.09 0.86
CA TYR A 218 -1.49 20.32 -0.56
C TYR A 218 -2.77 20.97 -1.07
N ASP A 219 -2.65 22.07 -1.82
CA ASP A 219 -3.80 22.78 -2.40
C ASP A 219 -4.79 21.76 -2.99
N GLU A 220 -6.10 21.85 -2.70
CA GLU A 220 -7.11 20.82 -3.04
C GLU A 220 -7.14 20.47 -4.54
N VAL A 221 -6.56 21.32 -5.38
CA VAL A 221 -6.26 21.01 -6.78
C VAL A 221 -5.36 19.78 -6.96
N ASN A 222 -4.65 19.33 -5.90
CA ASN A 222 -3.59 18.34 -5.98
C ASN A 222 -3.98 16.89 -5.70
N VAL A 223 -5.27 16.62 -5.55
CA VAL A 223 -5.80 15.27 -5.39
C VAL A 223 -6.89 15.08 -6.44
N THR A 224 -6.82 13.99 -7.19
CA THR A 224 -7.87 13.69 -8.18
C THR A 224 -9.15 13.20 -7.48
N PRO A 225 -10.31 13.24 -8.14
CA PRO A 225 -11.54 12.65 -7.60
C PRO A 225 -11.43 11.16 -7.26
N LEU A 226 -10.41 10.47 -7.77
CA LEU A 226 -10.14 9.08 -7.46
C LEU A 226 -9.37 8.93 -6.12
N GLY A 227 -8.64 9.95 -5.67
CA GLY A 227 -7.77 9.90 -4.48
C GLY A 227 -6.29 9.64 -4.80
N THR A 228 -5.90 9.73 -6.07
CA THR A 228 -4.48 9.77 -6.50
C THR A 228 -3.95 11.19 -6.39
N PHE A 229 -2.63 11.33 -6.25
CA PHE A 229 -1.97 12.62 -6.08
C PHE A 229 -1.58 13.27 -7.42
N ARG A 230 -1.65 14.60 -7.48
CA ARG A 230 -1.41 15.45 -8.64
C ARG A 230 -0.76 16.77 -8.20
N ILE A 231 0.51 17.09 -8.39
CA ILE A 231 1.00 18.43 -7.98
C ILE A 231 0.64 19.48 -9.04
N ASN A 232 -0.19 20.45 -8.69
CA ASN A 232 -0.35 21.70 -9.41
C ASN A 232 0.46 22.78 -8.69
N ASN A 233 1.59 23.18 -9.29
CA ASN A 233 2.39 24.39 -9.01
C ASN A 233 3.60 24.37 -8.05
N ASP A 234 4.13 23.23 -7.60
CA ASP A 234 5.54 23.25 -7.18
C ASP A 234 6.40 23.10 -8.43
N GLY A 235 7.19 24.14 -8.73
CA GLY A 235 8.05 24.17 -9.90
C GLY A 235 8.88 22.89 -9.94
N PRO A 236 8.83 22.10 -11.02
CA PRO A 236 9.56 20.85 -11.06
C PRO A 236 11.04 21.17 -10.84
N ASP A 237 11.70 20.36 -10.00
CA ASP A 237 13.10 20.09 -10.23
C ASP A 237 13.22 19.79 -11.75
N PRO A 238 14.05 20.51 -12.51
CA PRO A 238 14.15 20.33 -13.96
C PRO A 238 14.50 18.90 -14.40
N ALA A 239 14.84 17.99 -13.47
CA ALA A 239 15.03 16.56 -13.70
C ALA A 239 13.79 15.67 -13.40
N VAL A 240 12.72 16.21 -12.81
CA VAL A 240 11.48 15.50 -12.45
C VAL A 240 10.39 15.86 -13.46
N ILE A 241 10.06 14.91 -14.35
CA ILE A 241 9.29 15.18 -15.58
C ILE A 241 7.77 15.12 -15.39
N ASP A 242 7.22 14.51 -14.33
CA ASP A 242 5.77 14.59 -14.11
C ASP A 242 5.36 14.74 -12.63
N PRO A 243 4.83 15.90 -12.21
CA PRO A 243 4.25 16.10 -10.88
C PRO A 243 3.03 15.21 -10.56
N ASN A 244 2.55 14.39 -11.51
CA ASN A 244 1.31 13.61 -11.43
C ASN A 244 1.53 12.09 -11.57
N PHE A 245 2.71 11.60 -11.21
CA PHE A 245 3.13 10.21 -11.40
C PHE A 245 2.10 9.17 -10.90
N GLY A 246 1.45 9.40 -9.75
CA GLY A 246 0.42 8.50 -9.23
C GLY A 246 -0.81 8.36 -10.13
N GLN A 247 -1.33 9.48 -10.66
CA GLN A 247 -2.45 9.44 -11.62
C GLN A 247 -2.02 8.84 -12.97
N GLN A 248 -0.82 9.17 -13.43
CA GLN A 248 -0.25 8.60 -14.65
C GLN A 248 -0.13 7.07 -14.57
N MET A 249 0.41 6.54 -13.47
CA MET A 249 0.45 5.10 -13.22
C MET A 249 -0.95 4.49 -13.27
N TYR A 250 -1.96 5.15 -12.68
CA TYR A 250 -3.33 4.66 -12.76
C TYR A 250 -3.83 4.60 -14.20
N ASP A 251 -3.73 5.70 -14.95
CA ASP A 251 -4.28 5.81 -16.31
C ASP A 251 -3.56 4.92 -17.33
N GLU A 252 -2.25 4.70 -17.17
CA GLU A 252 -1.42 4.02 -18.16
C GLU A 252 -1.04 2.58 -17.79
N LEU A 253 -1.04 2.24 -16.50
CA LEU A 253 -0.69 0.91 -16.01
C LEU A 253 -1.87 0.20 -15.36
N VAL A 254 -2.60 0.84 -14.44
CA VAL A 254 -3.64 0.14 -13.66
C VAL A 254 -4.92 -0.05 -14.47
N ALA A 255 -5.54 1.04 -14.91
CA ALA A 255 -6.81 1.02 -15.63
C ALA A 255 -6.79 0.20 -16.94
N PRO A 256 -5.73 0.22 -17.77
CA PRO A 256 -5.72 -0.53 -19.02
C PRO A 256 -5.29 -2.00 -18.88
N ASN A 257 -4.71 -2.42 -17.74
CA ASN A 257 -4.17 -3.76 -17.56
C ASN A 257 -4.95 -4.55 -16.49
N PRO A 258 -5.91 -5.42 -16.89
CA PRO A 258 -6.74 -6.18 -15.94
C PRO A 258 -5.97 -7.24 -15.15
N ASN A 259 -4.71 -7.48 -15.50
CA ASN A 259 -3.81 -8.36 -14.76
C ASN A 259 -3.00 -7.64 -13.67
N VAL A 260 -3.21 -6.32 -13.48
CA VAL A 260 -2.76 -5.60 -12.28
C VAL A 260 -3.78 -5.84 -11.16
N LEU A 261 -3.40 -6.65 -10.18
CA LEU A 261 -4.26 -6.96 -9.03
C LEU A 261 -4.20 -5.85 -7.98
N MET A 262 -3.00 -5.29 -7.78
CA MET A 262 -2.75 -4.41 -6.65
C MET A 262 -1.72 -3.34 -6.95
N VAL A 263 -1.92 -2.17 -6.35
CA VAL A 263 -0.91 -1.12 -6.18
C VAL A 263 -0.68 -0.91 -4.69
N HIS A 264 0.57 -0.88 -4.25
CA HIS A 264 0.92 -0.48 -2.88
C HIS A 264 1.97 0.62 -2.84
N ALA A 265 1.82 1.54 -1.88
CA ALA A 265 2.67 2.71 -1.77
C ALA A 265 2.93 3.19 -0.35
N GLY A 266 3.98 4.02 -0.18
CA GLY A 266 4.39 4.69 1.06
C GLY A 266 4.24 6.21 0.94
N HIS A 267 5.25 6.98 1.37
CA HIS A 267 5.38 8.45 1.27
C HIS A 267 4.44 9.26 2.15
N PHE A 268 3.17 8.88 2.17
CA PHE A 268 2.14 9.58 2.90
C PHE A 268 1.75 8.83 4.15
N HIS A 269 2.00 9.48 5.28
CA HIS A 269 1.89 8.89 6.60
C HIS A 269 0.50 8.33 6.90
N SER A 270 0.45 7.24 7.65
CA SER A 270 -0.69 6.36 7.95
C SER A 270 -0.94 5.27 6.90
N GLU A 271 -2.12 4.67 6.98
CA GLU A 271 -2.58 3.64 6.08
C GLU A 271 -3.88 4.08 5.41
N TYR A 272 -4.09 3.65 4.17
CA TYR A 272 -5.31 3.92 3.43
C TYR A 272 -5.59 2.79 2.44
N LEU A 273 -6.84 2.38 2.33
CA LEU A 273 -7.28 1.37 1.37
C LEU A 273 -8.33 1.99 0.44
N ARG A 274 -8.11 1.85 -0.86
CA ARG A 274 -9.11 2.11 -1.90
C ARG A 274 -9.40 0.82 -2.66
N VAL A 275 -10.67 0.43 -2.68
CA VAL A 275 -11.22 -0.62 -3.54
C VAL A 275 -12.55 -0.09 -4.07
N GLY A 276 -12.71 0.13 -5.37
CA GLY A 276 -13.97 0.73 -5.84
C GLY A 276 -15.18 -0.18 -5.73
N ASN A 277 -15.00 -1.50 -5.56
CA ASN A 277 -16.05 -2.39 -5.08
C ASN A 277 -15.49 -3.49 -4.16
N PRO A 278 -15.65 -3.40 -2.82
CA PRO A 278 -15.13 -4.39 -1.88
C PRO A 278 -15.81 -5.77 -1.99
N ARG A 279 -16.92 -5.89 -2.73
CA ARG A 279 -17.61 -7.17 -2.98
C ARG A 279 -17.18 -7.83 -4.30
N ASN A 280 -16.48 -7.11 -5.19
CA ASN A 280 -16.01 -7.67 -6.45
C ASN A 280 -14.78 -6.90 -6.99
N VAL A 281 -13.59 -7.45 -6.76
CA VAL A 281 -12.31 -6.91 -7.26
C VAL A 281 -12.15 -7.05 -8.78
N GLN A 282 -12.99 -7.85 -9.47
CA GLN A 282 -12.86 -8.09 -10.93
C GLN A 282 -12.89 -6.83 -11.80
N GLU A 283 -13.40 -5.70 -11.28
CA GLU A 283 -13.52 -4.45 -12.05
C GLU A 283 -12.41 -3.43 -11.74
N GLN A 284 -11.62 -3.60 -10.65
CA GLN A 284 -10.62 -2.61 -10.21
C GLN A 284 -9.48 -3.21 -9.37
N ALA A 285 -8.28 -2.62 -9.44
CA ALA A 285 -7.15 -3.00 -8.60
C ALA A 285 -7.38 -2.68 -7.11
N ILE A 286 -6.72 -3.43 -6.23
CA ILE A 286 -6.62 -3.17 -4.79
C ILE A 286 -5.53 -2.13 -4.57
N GLU A 287 -5.83 -1.02 -3.92
CA GLU A 287 -4.90 0.09 -3.81
C GLU A 287 -4.66 0.41 -2.34
N ILE A 288 -3.42 0.21 -1.87
CA ILE A 288 -3.05 0.31 -0.45
C ILE A 288 -1.91 1.29 -0.23
N LEU A 289 -2.13 2.29 0.62
CA LEU A 289 -1.11 3.13 1.23
C LEU A 289 -0.70 2.53 2.58
N THR A 290 0.60 2.48 2.86
CA THR A 290 1.16 2.00 4.12
C THR A 290 2.41 2.80 4.41
N ASP A 291 2.37 3.63 5.45
CA ASP A 291 3.50 4.40 5.95
C ASP A 291 3.31 4.66 7.44
N TYR A 292 4.25 4.16 8.24
CA TYR A 292 4.20 4.25 9.70
C TYR A 292 5.28 5.18 10.26
N GLN A 293 6.05 5.88 9.42
CA GLN A 293 7.26 6.62 9.81
C GLN A 293 7.00 7.66 10.90
N ASP A 294 5.78 8.17 10.95
CA ASP A 294 5.37 9.17 11.91
C ASP A 294 4.96 8.58 13.26
N ALA A 295 4.81 7.27 13.41
CA ALA A 295 4.51 6.71 14.72
C ALA A 295 5.73 6.78 15.66
N ARG A 296 5.50 6.49 16.93
CA ARG A 296 6.55 6.27 17.93
C ARG A 296 7.72 5.44 17.35
N ASN A 297 8.94 5.85 17.67
CA ASN A 297 10.20 5.21 17.22
C ASN A 297 10.36 5.08 15.69
N GLY A 298 9.63 5.87 14.90
CA GLY A 298 9.65 5.77 13.43
C GLY A 298 8.69 4.73 12.86
N GLY A 299 7.69 4.30 13.63
CA GLY A 299 6.76 3.26 13.21
C GLY A 299 6.95 1.92 13.91
N ASP A 300 7.75 1.84 14.98
CA ASP A 300 7.95 0.64 15.80
C ASP A 300 8.09 -0.67 15.00
N GLY A 301 8.68 -0.64 13.80
CA GLY A 301 8.88 -1.82 12.95
C GLY A 301 7.60 -2.39 12.32
N TRP A 302 6.49 -1.65 12.27
CA TRP A 302 5.27 -2.09 11.58
C TRP A 302 5.56 -2.42 10.10
N MET A 303 5.17 -3.62 9.68
CA MET A 303 5.23 -4.08 8.30
C MET A 303 3.94 -4.80 7.93
N ARG A 304 3.50 -4.67 6.68
CA ARG A 304 2.24 -5.27 6.23
C ARG A 304 2.49 -6.62 5.56
N ILE A 305 1.80 -7.64 6.03
CA ILE A 305 1.86 -9.02 5.52
C ILE A 305 0.59 -9.28 4.73
N TYR A 306 0.73 -9.42 3.41
CA TYR A 306 -0.35 -9.75 2.51
C TYR A 306 -0.40 -11.24 2.26
N SER A 307 -1.61 -11.81 2.14
CA SER A 307 -1.85 -13.22 1.88
C SER A 307 -2.84 -13.38 0.72
N MET A 308 -2.42 -14.08 -0.34
CA MET A 308 -3.25 -14.54 -1.44
C MET A 308 -3.53 -16.04 -1.27
N ASP A 309 -4.77 -16.41 -0.99
CA ASP A 309 -5.22 -17.80 -0.93
C ASP A 309 -6.05 -18.12 -2.18
N PHE A 310 -5.39 -18.77 -3.13
CA PHE A 310 -5.98 -19.08 -4.43
C PHE A 310 -7.10 -20.11 -4.36
N ASP A 311 -7.05 -21.00 -3.37
CA ASP A 311 -8.06 -22.06 -3.18
C ASP A 311 -9.31 -21.47 -2.52
N ALA A 312 -9.13 -20.62 -1.51
CA ALA A 312 -10.21 -19.95 -0.81
C ALA A 312 -10.76 -18.72 -1.55
N ASN A 313 -10.10 -18.26 -2.62
CA ASN A 313 -10.43 -17.02 -3.33
C ASN A 313 -10.40 -15.80 -2.40
N THR A 314 -9.33 -15.69 -1.61
CA THR A 314 -9.18 -14.65 -0.60
C THR A 314 -7.88 -13.85 -0.74
N PHE A 315 -8.01 -12.52 -0.66
CA PHE A 315 -6.90 -11.61 -0.41
C PHE A 315 -7.05 -11.01 0.99
N SER A 316 -6.05 -11.16 1.85
CA SER A 316 -6.08 -10.62 3.21
C SER A 316 -4.76 -9.95 3.57
N TRP A 317 -4.79 -9.12 4.60
CA TRP A 317 -3.60 -8.49 5.15
C TRP A 317 -3.69 -8.38 6.65
N ASP A 318 -2.53 -8.46 7.29
CA ASP A 318 -2.30 -8.12 8.68
C ASP A 318 -1.08 -7.18 8.76
N THR A 319 -1.02 -6.33 9.78
CA THR A 319 0.18 -5.53 10.07
C THR A 319 0.84 -6.05 11.34
N TRP A 320 2.15 -6.27 11.30
CA TRP A 320 2.94 -6.89 12.38
C TRP A 320 4.17 -6.06 12.71
N SER A 321 4.53 -5.98 13.99
CA SER A 321 5.79 -5.39 14.47
C SER A 321 6.65 -6.47 15.14
N PRO A 322 7.91 -6.69 14.68
CA PRO A 322 8.82 -7.63 15.31
C PRO A 322 9.40 -7.09 16.63
N THR A 323 9.46 -5.77 16.82
CA THR A 323 10.02 -5.14 18.02
C THR A 323 8.99 -5.05 19.15
N LEU A 324 7.71 -4.88 18.81
CA LEU A 324 6.60 -4.99 19.75
C LEU A 324 6.13 -6.44 19.93
N ASN A 325 6.47 -7.33 18.99
CA ASN A 325 5.99 -8.71 18.92
C ASN A 325 4.45 -8.78 18.99
N ALA A 326 3.81 -7.91 18.20
CA ALA A 326 2.37 -7.73 18.23
C ALA A 326 1.82 -7.50 16.82
N TYR A 327 0.54 -7.87 16.65
CA TYR A 327 -0.25 -7.41 15.51
C TYR A 327 -0.78 -6.02 15.79
N ARG A 328 -0.85 -5.21 14.75
CA ARG A 328 -1.42 -3.87 14.82
C ARG A 328 -2.92 -3.99 14.99
N SER A 329 -3.45 -3.36 16.03
CA SER A 329 -4.89 -3.27 16.25
C SER A 329 -5.44 -1.94 15.76
N THR A 330 -6.78 -1.84 15.72
CA THR A 330 -7.49 -0.59 15.43
C THR A 330 -7.03 0.56 16.32
N LEU A 331 -6.69 0.26 17.58
CA LEU A 331 -6.22 1.25 18.53
C LEU A 331 -4.93 1.95 18.07
N HIS A 332 -3.99 1.21 17.49
CA HIS A 332 -2.74 1.77 16.99
C HIS A 332 -3.00 2.79 15.87
N SER A 333 -3.90 2.43 14.94
CA SER A 333 -4.31 3.32 13.85
C SER A 333 -5.11 4.54 14.36
N PHE A 334 -5.90 4.37 15.42
CA PHE A 334 -6.60 5.46 16.08
C PHE A 334 -5.63 6.46 16.73
N VAL A 335 -4.65 5.96 17.48
CA VAL A 335 -3.59 6.75 18.11
C VAL A 335 -2.82 7.58 17.08
N GLU A 336 -2.39 6.97 15.98
CA GLU A 336 -1.68 7.69 14.93
C GLU A 336 -2.57 8.72 14.23
N THR A 337 -3.87 8.45 14.07
CA THR A 337 -4.82 9.41 13.52
C THR A 337 -4.93 10.65 14.42
N ILE A 338 -5.00 10.47 15.73
CA ILE A 338 -4.96 11.56 16.71
C ILE A 338 -3.65 12.33 16.61
N GLN A 339 -2.55 11.61 16.46
CA GLN A 339 -1.24 12.23 16.31
C GLN A 339 -1.18 13.09 15.05
N GLN A 340 -1.68 12.60 13.90
CA GLN A 340 -1.76 13.39 12.67
C GLN A 340 -2.67 14.61 12.85
N ALA A 341 -3.82 14.47 13.51
CA ALA A 341 -4.69 15.60 13.82
C ALA A 341 -3.97 16.66 14.68
N TYR A 342 -3.09 16.24 15.59
CA TYR A 342 -2.24 17.14 16.37
C TYR A 342 -1.15 17.82 15.51
N ILE A 343 -0.38 17.04 14.74
CA ILE A 343 0.70 17.55 13.87
C ILE A 343 0.15 18.60 12.92
N GLN A 344 -1.03 18.35 12.35
CA GLN A 344 -1.64 19.15 11.30
C GLN A 344 -2.68 20.15 11.81
N ARG A 345 -2.76 20.37 13.13
CA ARG A 345 -3.85 21.13 13.76
C ARG A 345 -4.01 22.54 13.21
N GLU A 346 -2.92 23.24 12.88
CA GLU A 346 -3.01 24.61 12.33
C GLU A 346 -3.64 24.62 10.93
N GLN A 347 -3.31 23.62 10.10
CA GLN A 347 -3.88 23.43 8.78
C GLN A 347 -5.36 23.03 8.88
N ILE A 348 -5.69 22.09 9.78
CA ILE A 348 -7.07 21.69 10.04
C ILE A 348 -7.90 22.88 10.53
N LYS A 349 -7.36 23.69 11.45
CA LYS A 349 -8.01 24.91 11.93
C LYS A 349 -8.33 25.86 10.76
N SER A 350 -7.37 26.06 9.85
CA SER A 350 -7.54 26.91 8.67
C SER A 350 -8.68 26.42 7.75
N VAL A 351 -8.73 25.12 7.45
CA VAL A 351 -9.73 24.52 6.56
C VAL A 351 -11.13 24.58 7.14
N LEU A 352 -11.24 24.43 8.46
CA LEU A 352 -12.51 24.57 9.18
C LEU A 352 -12.96 26.02 9.33
N GLY A 353 -12.21 26.99 8.78
CA GLY A 353 -12.56 28.40 8.81
C GLY A 353 -12.33 29.05 10.18
N PHE A 354 -11.54 28.44 11.06
CA PHE A 354 -11.09 29.12 12.27
C PHE A 354 -10.07 30.20 11.89
N PRO A 355 -10.16 31.41 12.47
CA PRO A 355 -9.17 32.44 12.17
C PRO A 355 -7.77 31.94 12.59
N THR A 356 -6.77 32.07 11.70
CA THR A 356 -5.40 31.65 11.96
C THR A 356 -4.89 32.29 13.25
N GLY A 357 -4.46 31.46 14.22
CA GLY A 357 -4.02 31.91 15.54
C GLY A 357 -5.13 32.27 16.56
N ALA A 358 -6.41 32.07 16.23
CA ALA A 358 -7.52 32.44 17.13
C ALA A 358 -7.99 31.32 18.07
N LEU A 359 -7.73 30.04 17.75
CA LEU A 359 -7.96 28.93 18.67
C LEU A 359 -6.65 28.50 19.30
N SER A 360 -6.56 28.63 20.62
CA SER A 360 -5.55 27.89 21.39
C SER A 360 -5.71 26.39 21.11
N ASP A 361 -4.62 25.64 21.27
CA ASP A 361 -4.65 24.18 21.15
C ASP A 361 -5.74 23.57 22.05
N ALA A 362 -5.88 24.08 23.28
CA ALA A 362 -6.97 23.70 24.19
C ALA A 362 -8.37 23.94 23.61
N ALA A 363 -8.61 25.06 22.91
CA ALA A 363 -9.90 25.37 22.32
C ALA A 363 -10.21 24.51 21.08
N TYR A 364 -9.19 24.19 20.28
CA TYR A 364 -9.31 23.24 19.16
C TYR A 364 -9.64 21.83 19.65
N PHE A 365 -8.99 21.37 20.72
CA PHE A 365 -9.27 20.06 21.29
C PHE A 365 -10.63 19.98 21.98
N ALA A 366 -11.07 21.05 22.66
CA ALA A 366 -12.43 21.11 23.18
C ALA A 366 -13.49 21.07 22.07
N TRP A 367 -13.21 21.67 20.91
CA TRP A 367 -14.07 21.57 19.73
C TRP A 367 -14.10 20.15 19.16
N LEU A 368 -12.92 19.52 19.05
CA LEU A 368 -12.78 18.14 18.57
C LEU A 368 -13.61 17.20 19.48
N ASP A 369 -13.40 17.29 20.80
CA ASP A 369 -14.17 16.56 21.83
C ASP A 369 -15.69 16.68 21.62
N ALA A 370 -16.18 17.92 21.54
CA ALA A 370 -17.61 18.19 21.44
C ALA A 370 -18.23 17.69 20.12
N THR A 371 -17.46 17.73 19.03
CA THR A 371 -17.90 17.30 17.70
C THR A 371 -17.95 15.79 17.58
N LEU A 372 -17.00 15.09 18.20
CA LEU A 372 -16.91 13.64 18.16
C LEU A 372 -17.90 12.99 19.11
N LYS A 373 -18.00 13.48 20.36
CA LYS A 373 -18.91 12.95 21.39
C LYS A 373 -20.37 12.84 20.97
N ASN A 374 -20.82 13.68 20.04
CA ASN A 374 -22.21 13.76 19.62
C ASN A 374 -22.45 13.28 18.18
N ASN A 375 -21.55 12.47 17.62
CA ASN A 375 -21.65 12.09 16.24
C ASN A 375 -22.72 11.00 15.99
N PRO A 376 -23.79 11.27 15.23
CA PRO A 376 -24.93 10.35 15.09
C PRO A 376 -24.65 9.12 14.23
N LEU A 377 -23.47 9.03 13.60
CA LEU A 377 -23.08 7.93 12.72
C LEU A 377 -22.32 6.82 13.45
N VAL A 378 -22.16 7.00 14.75
CA VAL A 378 -21.45 6.09 15.63
C VAL A 378 -22.48 5.21 16.31
N PRO A 379 -22.40 3.88 16.14
CA PRO A 379 -23.24 2.98 16.88
C PRO A 379 -22.89 3.05 18.38
N ASP A 380 -23.89 3.19 19.25
CA ASP A 380 -23.73 3.10 20.72
C ASP A 380 -23.07 1.78 21.19
N ASN A 381 -22.97 0.79 20.30
CA ASN A 381 -22.38 -0.53 20.54
C ASN A 381 -21.02 -0.75 19.85
N PHE A 382 -20.31 0.30 19.44
CA PHE A 382 -19.02 0.16 18.74
C PHE A 382 -17.99 -0.64 19.56
N LEU A 383 -17.84 -0.36 20.86
CA LEU A 383 -16.97 -1.16 21.75
C LEU A 383 -17.38 -2.64 21.89
N LEU A 384 -18.67 -2.96 21.70
CA LEU A 384 -19.12 -4.37 21.61
C LEU A 384 -18.68 -5.03 20.29
N GLN A 385 -18.47 -4.24 19.23
CA GLN A 385 -17.99 -4.71 17.93
C GLN A 385 -16.46 -4.83 17.86
N HIS A 386 -15.75 -4.14 18.76
CA HIS A 386 -14.28 -4.13 18.85
C HIS A 386 -13.79 -4.46 20.27
N PRO A 387 -14.05 -5.69 20.76
CA PRO A 387 -13.70 -6.09 22.12
C PRO A 387 -12.19 -6.09 22.39
N ASP A 388 -11.37 -6.16 21.34
CA ASP A 388 -9.92 -6.01 21.37
C ASP A 388 -9.48 -4.68 22.01
N MET A 389 -10.27 -3.60 21.83
CA MET A 389 -9.92 -2.28 22.38
C MET A 389 -10.25 -2.13 23.88
N ASN A 390 -11.02 -3.05 24.46
CA ASN A 390 -11.35 -3.02 25.90
C ASN A 390 -10.37 -3.83 26.75
N GLU A 391 -9.29 -4.35 26.15
CA GLU A 391 -8.28 -5.09 26.89
C GLU A 391 -7.37 -4.13 27.67
N ALA A 392 -7.11 -4.44 28.94
CA ALA A 392 -6.30 -3.60 29.83
C ALA A 392 -4.89 -3.32 29.28
N HIS A 393 -4.35 -4.21 28.44
CA HIS A 393 -3.05 -4.04 27.82
C HIS A 393 -3.06 -2.97 26.72
N GLU A 394 -4.15 -2.88 25.94
CA GLU A 394 -4.33 -1.88 24.90
C GLU A 394 -4.50 -0.48 25.52
N GLN A 395 -5.26 -0.37 26.61
CA GLN A 395 -5.38 0.89 27.37
C GLN A 395 -4.03 1.37 27.93
N ALA A 396 -3.20 0.44 28.39
CA ALA A 396 -1.86 0.76 28.89
C ALA A 396 -0.93 1.25 27.76
N TYR A 397 -0.96 0.58 26.60
CA TYR A 397 -0.22 1.03 25.41
C TYR A 397 -0.67 2.43 24.99
N PHE A 398 -1.98 2.65 24.92
CA PHE A 398 -2.56 3.95 24.58
C PHE A 398 -2.07 5.08 25.49
N ASN A 399 -2.19 4.90 26.81
CA ASN A 399 -1.80 5.91 27.79
C ASN A 399 -0.29 6.18 27.73
N ALA A 400 0.52 5.14 27.55
CA ALA A 400 1.96 5.29 27.35
C ALA A 400 2.26 6.08 26.08
N TYR A 401 1.58 5.77 24.97
CA TYR A 401 1.77 6.49 23.71
C TYR A 401 1.40 7.97 23.84
N LEU A 402 0.26 8.31 24.46
CA LEU A 402 -0.11 9.71 24.68
C LEU A 402 0.90 10.44 25.57
N SER A 403 1.35 9.78 26.63
CA SER A 403 2.38 10.33 27.49
C SER A 403 3.66 10.61 26.69
N ASP A 404 4.09 9.68 25.83
CA ASP A 404 5.28 9.88 25.00
C ASP A 404 5.07 10.98 23.96
N MET A 405 3.90 11.01 23.31
CA MET A 405 3.50 12.02 22.33
C MET A 405 3.53 13.45 22.91
N PHE A 406 3.11 13.61 24.16
CA PHE A 406 3.03 14.92 24.82
C PHE A 406 4.11 15.15 25.88
N ASN A 407 5.13 14.29 25.95
CA ASN A 407 6.19 14.33 26.96
C ASN A 407 5.62 14.49 28.39
N GLY A 408 4.61 13.70 28.71
CA GLY A 408 3.87 13.69 29.98
C GLY A 408 2.89 14.85 30.18
N ASN A 409 2.92 15.89 29.33
CA ASN A 409 2.04 17.05 29.43
C ASN A 409 0.82 16.90 28.51
N ILE A 410 0.03 15.86 28.74
CA ILE A 410 -1.18 15.57 27.96
C ILE A 410 -2.12 16.81 28.01
N PRO A 411 -2.50 17.39 26.85
CA PRO A 411 -3.39 18.55 26.82
C PRO A 411 -4.74 18.22 27.45
N THR A 412 -5.25 19.12 28.30
CA THR A 412 -6.60 19.01 28.87
C THR A 412 -7.63 18.72 27.78
N GLY A 413 -8.36 17.61 27.93
CA GLY A 413 -9.30 17.10 26.91
C GLY A 413 -8.86 15.78 26.27
N PHE A 414 -7.56 15.45 26.29
CA PHE A 414 -7.06 14.14 25.89
C PHE A 414 -7.15 13.08 27.00
N ASP A 415 -7.40 13.50 28.23
CA ASP A 415 -7.33 12.64 29.43
C ASP A 415 -8.31 11.45 29.39
N ASN A 416 -9.40 11.58 28.60
CA ASN A 416 -10.46 10.57 28.44
C ASN A 416 -10.72 10.21 26.97
N ILE A 417 -9.72 10.32 26.09
CA ILE A 417 -9.92 10.07 24.65
C ILE A 417 -10.27 8.60 24.33
N LEU A 418 -9.98 7.67 25.26
CA LEU A 418 -10.54 6.33 25.22
C LEU A 418 -12.06 6.33 25.45
N GLU A 419 -12.64 7.23 26.25
CA GLU A 419 -14.10 7.40 26.31
C GLU A 419 -14.67 7.97 24.98
N TRP A 420 -13.81 8.49 24.10
CA TRP A 420 -14.20 8.90 22.74
C TRP A 420 -14.23 7.69 21.78
N GLU A 421 -13.82 6.50 22.23
CA GLU A 421 -13.65 5.26 21.46
C GLU A 421 -14.86 4.87 20.63
N ASN A 422 -16.09 5.16 21.07
CA ASN A 422 -17.25 4.83 20.25
C ASN A 422 -17.20 5.56 18.90
N LEU A 423 -16.55 6.73 18.83
CA LEU A 423 -16.98 7.80 17.94
C LEU A 423 -16.14 8.04 16.69
N TRP A 424 -15.31 7.09 16.25
CA TRP A 424 -14.29 7.43 15.26
C TRP A 424 -14.31 6.60 13.98
N MET A 425 -14.58 5.30 14.04
CA MET A 425 -14.47 4.47 12.83
C MET A 425 -15.66 4.58 11.87
N PHE A 426 -16.83 5.01 12.35
CA PHE A 426 -18.02 5.19 11.50
C PHE A 426 -18.53 6.63 11.43
N ALA A 427 -17.98 7.53 12.23
CA ALA A 427 -18.56 8.81 12.57
C ALA A 427 -18.58 9.84 11.45
N PHE A 428 -18.22 9.50 10.24
CA PHE A 428 -18.18 10.51 9.22
C PHE A 428 -18.63 9.95 7.89
N ALA A 429 -19.93 10.12 7.71
CA ALA A 429 -20.67 10.01 6.49
C ALA A 429 -21.38 11.35 6.28
N ALA A 430 -21.58 11.66 5.00
CA ALA A 430 -22.44 12.72 4.48
C ALA A 430 -21.83 14.12 4.30
N ASN A 431 -20.51 14.28 4.19
CA ASN A 431 -19.97 15.50 3.59
C ASN A 431 -18.61 15.31 2.91
N GLN A 432 -18.56 15.42 1.59
CA GLN A 432 -17.34 15.33 0.77
C GLN A 432 -16.29 16.42 1.08
N ARG A 433 -16.64 17.45 1.87
CA ARG A 433 -15.72 18.49 2.35
C ARG A 433 -15.33 18.35 3.83
N ASN A 434 -15.78 17.29 4.50
CA ASN A 434 -15.39 17.04 5.88
C ASN A 434 -14.05 16.29 5.91
N PRO A 435 -12.98 16.89 6.48
CA PRO A 435 -11.67 16.24 6.57
C PRO A 435 -11.66 14.99 7.47
N PHE A 436 -12.80 14.66 8.05
CA PHE A 436 -12.95 13.49 8.89
C PHE A 436 -13.85 12.40 8.25
N ASP A 437 -14.42 12.58 7.06
CA ASP A 437 -15.30 11.58 6.37
C ASP A 437 -14.62 10.24 6.03
N PHE A 438 -14.50 9.23 6.88
CA PHE A 438 -13.80 7.98 6.50
C PHE A 438 -14.59 7.02 5.57
N SER A 439 -15.72 7.43 4.97
CA SER A 439 -16.64 6.50 4.28
C SER A 439 -16.20 5.92 2.93
N ASN A 440 -15.15 6.48 2.29
CA ASN A 440 -14.70 6.09 0.93
C ASN A 440 -13.32 5.41 0.88
N GLY A 441 -12.70 5.17 2.04
CA GLY A 441 -11.44 4.44 2.14
C GLY A 441 -11.23 3.99 3.57
N LEU A 442 -10.90 2.71 3.75
CA LEU A 442 -10.85 2.08 5.06
C LEU A 442 -9.42 2.11 5.59
N ARG A 443 -9.17 2.85 6.67
CA ARG A 443 -8.00 2.63 7.51
C ARG A 443 -8.21 1.30 8.23
N SER A 444 -7.42 0.29 7.89
CA SER A 444 -7.68 -1.09 8.30
C SER A 444 -6.36 -1.80 8.57
N PRO A 445 -5.96 -1.96 9.86
CA PRO A 445 -4.69 -2.58 10.21
C PRO A 445 -4.64 -4.06 9.77
N SER A 446 -5.80 -4.72 9.77
CA SER A 446 -6.02 -6.02 9.16
C SER A 446 -7.32 -6.02 8.36
N GLY A 447 -7.38 -6.79 7.27
CA GLY A 447 -8.59 -6.91 6.47
C GLY A 447 -8.56 -8.07 5.48
N PHE A 448 -9.70 -8.29 4.84
CA PHE A 448 -9.93 -9.40 3.94
C PHE A 448 -10.93 -9.01 2.83
N LEU A 449 -10.67 -9.47 1.61
CA LEU A 449 -11.48 -9.30 0.41
C LEU A 449 -11.65 -10.65 -0.30
N SER A 450 -12.89 -10.99 -0.66
CA SER A 450 -13.13 -12.09 -1.60
C SER A 450 -12.65 -11.69 -2.99
N VAL A 451 -11.73 -12.46 -3.57
CA VAL A 451 -11.18 -12.22 -4.90
C VAL A 451 -11.36 -13.47 -5.74
N ASN A 452 -12.16 -13.36 -6.80
CA ASN A 452 -12.32 -14.48 -7.72
C ASN A 452 -11.10 -14.59 -8.63
N TYR A 453 -10.16 -15.41 -8.19
CA TYR A 453 -8.89 -15.67 -8.87
C TYR A 453 -9.04 -16.54 -10.13
N SER A 454 -10.21 -17.15 -10.32
CA SER A 454 -10.55 -17.95 -11.48
C SER A 454 -11.13 -17.15 -12.64
N THR A 455 -11.52 -15.89 -12.45
CA THR A 455 -12.00 -15.01 -13.54
C THR A 455 -10.93 -14.12 -14.12
N TYR A 456 -9.77 -14.04 -13.47
CA TYR A 456 -8.52 -13.57 -14.09
C TYR A 456 -7.97 -14.70 -14.99
N VAL A 457 -8.80 -15.19 -15.91
CA VAL A 457 -8.36 -16.10 -16.95
C VAL A 457 -7.80 -15.23 -18.07
N PRO A 458 -6.52 -15.42 -18.45
CA PRO A 458 -5.95 -14.72 -19.58
C PRO A 458 -6.83 -14.97 -20.81
N ILE A 459 -7.18 -13.91 -21.53
CA ILE A 459 -7.49 -14.07 -22.95
C ILE A 459 -6.19 -14.61 -23.55
N PRO A 460 -6.14 -15.84 -24.08
CA PRO A 460 -4.92 -16.33 -24.71
C PRO A 460 -4.53 -15.34 -25.81
N GLY A 461 -3.26 -14.92 -25.88
CA GLY A 461 -2.79 -13.92 -26.85
C GLY A 461 -3.14 -14.26 -28.32
N SER A 462 -3.46 -15.53 -28.60
CA SER A 462 -3.97 -16.02 -29.88
C SER A 462 -5.39 -15.55 -30.24
N PHE A 463 -6.21 -15.07 -29.29
CA PHE A 463 -7.56 -14.54 -29.57
C PHE A 463 -7.57 -13.04 -29.90
N VAL A 464 -6.55 -12.28 -29.48
CA VAL A 464 -6.46 -10.84 -29.80
C VAL A 464 -6.24 -10.62 -31.30
N LEU A 465 -5.50 -11.52 -31.97
CA LEU A 465 -5.31 -11.49 -33.43
C LEU A 465 -6.58 -11.77 -34.24
N PHE A 466 -7.57 -12.48 -33.70
CA PHE A 466 -8.83 -12.74 -34.42
C PHE A 466 -9.80 -11.55 -34.36
N GLY A 467 -9.80 -10.78 -33.26
CA GLY A 467 -10.66 -9.60 -33.12
C GLY A 467 -10.28 -8.45 -34.07
N SER A 468 -8.99 -8.19 -34.25
CA SER A 468 -8.49 -7.12 -35.13
C SER A 468 -8.76 -7.39 -36.61
N VAL A 469 -8.72 -8.66 -37.03
CA VAL A 469 -9.00 -9.07 -38.41
C VAL A 469 -10.51 -8.98 -38.72
N LEU A 470 -11.39 -9.28 -37.75
CA LEU A 470 -12.84 -9.18 -37.93
C LEU A 470 -13.32 -7.73 -38.06
N LEU A 471 -12.77 -6.79 -37.28
CA LEU A 471 -13.07 -5.36 -37.42
C LEU A 471 -12.57 -4.77 -38.75
N ALA A 472 -11.40 -5.21 -39.24
CA ALA A 472 -10.88 -4.78 -40.54
C ALA A 472 -11.74 -5.29 -41.72
N LEU A 473 -12.35 -6.48 -41.59
CA LEU A 473 -13.28 -7.04 -42.58
C LEU A 473 -14.65 -6.37 -42.53
N MET A 474 -15.18 -6.04 -41.35
CA MET A 474 -16.47 -5.34 -41.20
C MET A 474 -16.40 -3.86 -41.64
N GLY A 475 -15.24 -3.20 -41.50
CA GLY A 475 -15.01 -1.84 -41.98
C GLY A 475 -15.01 -1.70 -43.51
N ARG A 476 -14.72 -2.78 -44.25
CA ARG A 476 -14.71 -2.78 -45.73
C ARG A 476 -16.08 -3.04 -46.38
N MET A 477 -17.08 -3.51 -45.64
CA MET A 477 -18.42 -3.80 -46.20
C MET A 477 -19.43 -2.65 -46.10
N LYS A 478 -19.11 -1.53 -45.42
CA LYS A 478 -20.03 -0.38 -45.25
C LYS A 478 -19.85 0.77 -46.25
N ARG A 479 -19.26 0.53 -47.43
CA ARG A 479 -19.25 1.50 -48.54
C ARG A 479 -19.85 0.89 -49.81
N GLY A 480 -21.16 0.65 -49.75
CA GLY A 480 -22.01 0.37 -50.90
C GLY A 480 -23.22 1.28 -50.84
N TRP A 481 -23.28 2.27 -51.72
CA TRP A 481 -24.40 3.19 -51.91
C TRP A 481 -25.66 2.41 -52.29
N PHE A 482 -26.82 2.79 -51.74
CA PHE A 482 -28.07 2.97 -52.51
C PHE A 482 -29.07 3.82 -51.71
N SER A 483 -29.40 4.98 -52.28
CA SER A 483 -30.64 5.73 -52.03
C SER A 483 -31.82 4.93 -52.60
N VAL A 484 -33.03 5.07 -52.03
CA VAL A 484 -34.29 5.42 -52.74
C VAL A 484 -35.53 5.27 -51.83
N HIS A 485 -36.16 6.44 -51.59
CA HIS A 485 -37.59 6.79 -51.59
C HIS A 485 -38.64 5.98 -50.80
N ARG A 486 -39.29 6.69 -49.88
CA ARG A 486 -40.65 6.43 -49.41
C ARG A 486 -41.67 6.79 -50.50
N TYR A 487 -42.57 5.86 -50.80
CA TYR A 487 -43.95 6.16 -51.16
C TYR A 487 -44.87 5.13 -50.49
N THR A 488 -45.84 5.62 -49.73
CA THR A 488 -46.97 4.87 -49.15
C THR A 488 -48.24 5.20 -49.92
N LEU A 489 -49.02 4.17 -50.28
CA LEU A 489 -50.48 4.11 -50.53
C LEU A 489 -50.80 2.60 -50.57
N ALA A 490 -51.88 2.02 -50.05
CA ALA A 490 -53.03 2.44 -49.27
C ALA A 490 -53.63 1.17 -48.62
N GLY A 491 -54.40 1.33 -47.54
CA GLY A 491 -55.13 0.27 -46.84
C GLY A 491 -55.45 0.66 -45.42
#